data_AF-A0A5N5KTV6-F1
#
_entry.id   AF-A0A5N5KTV6-F1
#
_cell.length_a   1.000
_cell.length_b   1.000
_cell.length_c   1.000
_cell.angle_alpha   90.00
_cell.angle_beta   90.00
_cell.angle_gamma   90.00
#
_symmetry.space_group_name_H-M   'P 1'
#
loop_
_entity.id
_entity.type
_entity.pdbx_description
1 polymer ?
#
loop_
_entity_poly.entity_id
_entity_poly.type
_entity_poly.pdbx_seq_one_letter_code
_entity_poly.pdbx_strand_id
1 'polypeptide(L)'
;MSYLRSNASVASQTITRLCPGDKEAVVWEELCQLRYSSQNFSAHLDVSRNIPQYIKKEVKNPAQFRLVVNETLDNLIEQASFNASANMYATREVTTDTYTLYALAQCSADLSPYDCNTCLQVSRANISSCCDASRGVRVLSRSCYLWYEFYSFYEGETNSAEKGKCFCMLSISAPKVADVFLSLRIESLQVNNDFFSLSEGNRRIWMFMKVFRKEK
;
A
#
# COMPACT_ATOMS: atom_id res chain seq x y z
N MET A 1 -11.34 -3.49 14.42
CA MET A 1 -11.99 -4.32 13.36
C MET A 1 -13.09 -3.59 12.58
N SER A 2 -13.99 -2.81 13.19
CA SER A 2 -15.07 -2.08 12.48
C SER A 2 -14.55 -1.06 11.44
N TYR A 3 -13.52 -0.28 11.79
CA TYR A 3 -12.93 0.73 10.91
C TYR A 3 -12.26 0.13 9.65
N LEU A 4 -11.59 -1.02 9.79
CA LEU A 4 -10.97 -1.74 8.65
C LEU A 4 -12.03 -2.31 7.70
N ARG A 5 -13.11 -2.89 8.24
CA ARG A 5 -14.25 -3.36 7.45
C ARG A 5 -14.93 -2.22 6.68
N SER A 6 -15.05 -1.05 7.31
CA SER A 6 -15.56 0.16 6.64
C SER A 6 -14.67 0.57 5.46
N ASN A 7 -13.34 0.64 5.65
CA ASN A 7 -12.40 0.99 4.58
C ASN A 7 -12.42 -0.03 3.42
N ALA A 8 -12.47 -1.34 3.71
CA ALA A 8 -12.58 -2.37 2.69
C ALA A 8 -13.89 -2.26 1.86
N SER A 9 -15.00 -1.93 2.52
CA SER A 9 -16.29 -1.69 1.85
C SER A 9 -16.21 -0.48 0.92
N VAL A 10 -15.62 0.63 1.39
CA VAL A 10 -15.38 1.83 0.57
C VAL A 10 -14.49 1.51 -0.62
N ALA A 11 -13.36 0.83 -0.42
CA ALA A 11 -12.45 0.44 -1.50
C ALA A 11 -13.18 -0.35 -2.60
N SER A 12 -14.03 -1.30 -2.22
CA SER A 12 -14.78 -2.13 -3.17
C SER A 12 -15.86 -1.36 -3.93
N GLN A 13 -16.61 -0.49 -3.25
CA GLN A 13 -17.55 0.41 -3.92
C GLN A 13 -16.83 1.36 -4.88
N THR A 14 -15.69 1.89 -4.45
CA THR A 14 -14.88 2.81 -5.24
C THR A 14 -14.31 2.15 -6.49
N ILE A 15 -13.71 0.95 -6.37
CA ILE A 15 -13.11 0.26 -7.52
C ILE A 15 -14.17 -0.18 -8.54
N THR A 16 -15.36 -0.59 -8.08
CA THR A 16 -16.49 -0.94 -8.96
C THR A 16 -17.00 0.28 -9.73
N ARG A 17 -17.10 1.42 -9.05
CA ARG A 17 -17.60 2.67 -9.64
C ARG A 17 -16.59 3.29 -10.61
N LEU A 18 -15.30 3.29 -10.27
CA LEU A 18 -14.28 3.99 -11.05
C LEU A 18 -13.70 3.15 -12.19
N CYS A 19 -13.67 1.82 -12.06
CA CYS A 19 -13.06 0.93 -13.06
C CYS A 19 -14.08 -0.11 -13.60
N PRO A 20 -15.23 0.30 -14.18
CA PRO A 20 -16.26 -0.64 -14.64
C PRO A 20 -15.80 -1.41 -15.89
N GLY A 21 -15.67 -2.73 -15.75
CA GLY A 21 -15.33 -3.62 -16.86
C GLY A 21 -13.83 -3.72 -17.18
N ASP A 22 -12.96 -3.09 -16.40
CA ASP A 22 -11.52 -3.26 -16.57
C ASP A 22 -11.11 -4.71 -16.24
N LYS A 23 -10.07 -5.20 -16.93
CA LYS A 23 -9.51 -6.54 -16.69
C LYS A 23 -8.58 -6.58 -15.48
N GLU A 24 -8.08 -5.43 -15.06
CA GLU A 24 -7.23 -5.26 -13.90
C GLU A 24 -7.49 -3.87 -13.33
N ALA A 25 -7.58 -3.76 -12.02
CA ALA A 25 -7.62 -2.48 -11.36
C ALA A 25 -6.99 -2.57 -9.97
N VAL A 26 -6.57 -1.41 -9.47
CA VAL A 26 -6.06 -1.25 -8.12
C VAL A 26 -6.57 0.06 -7.56
N VAL A 27 -6.97 0.03 -6.30
CA VAL A 27 -7.39 1.19 -5.53
C VAL A 27 -6.62 1.21 -4.21
N TRP A 28 -6.21 2.39 -3.78
CA TRP A 28 -5.58 2.61 -2.48
C TRP A 28 -6.45 3.55 -1.68
N GLU A 29 -6.94 3.06 -0.55
CA GLU A 29 -7.51 3.87 0.53
C GLU A 29 -6.42 4.18 1.56
N GLU A 30 -6.77 5.00 2.55
CA GLU A 30 -5.86 5.45 3.61
C GLU A 30 -5.13 4.26 4.28
N LEU A 31 -5.87 3.20 4.61
CA LEU A 31 -5.36 2.04 5.34
C LEU A 31 -5.41 0.71 4.58
N CYS A 32 -5.94 0.69 3.35
CA CYS A 32 -5.99 -0.54 2.57
C CYS A 32 -5.73 -0.33 1.09
N GLN A 33 -5.34 -1.41 0.44
CA GLN A 33 -5.27 -1.51 -1.01
C GLN A 33 -6.15 -2.68 -1.44
N LEU A 34 -6.93 -2.48 -2.50
CA LEU A 34 -7.68 -3.53 -3.15
C LEU A 34 -7.26 -3.61 -4.61
N ARG A 35 -6.86 -4.79 -5.05
CA ARG A 35 -6.44 -5.09 -6.42
C ARG A 35 -7.20 -6.28 -6.96
N TYR A 36 -7.60 -6.23 -8.22
CA TYR A 36 -8.05 -7.41 -8.95
C TYR A 36 -7.43 -7.50 -10.34
N SER A 37 -7.35 -8.70 -10.90
CA SER A 37 -6.89 -8.94 -12.28
C SER A 37 -7.48 -10.24 -12.85
N SER A 38 -7.65 -10.30 -14.16
CA SER A 38 -7.94 -11.53 -14.89
C SER A 38 -6.72 -12.47 -14.99
N GLN A 39 -5.51 -11.96 -14.75
CA GLN A 39 -4.27 -12.74 -14.73
C GLN A 39 -3.86 -13.02 -13.29
N ASN A 40 -3.24 -14.18 -13.05
CA ASN A 40 -2.72 -14.48 -11.71
C ASN A 40 -1.53 -13.58 -11.41
N PHE A 41 -1.55 -12.91 -10.26
CA PHE A 41 -0.45 -12.06 -9.78
C PHE A 41 0.04 -12.45 -8.37
N SER A 42 -0.38 -13.61 -7.83
CA SER A 42 0.14 -14.10 -6.54
C SER A 42 1.63 -14.35 -6.61
N ALA A 43 2.37 -13.95 -5.58
CA ALA A 43 3.81 -14.15 -5.45
C ALA A 43 4.63 -13.57 -6.63
N HIS A 44 4.07 -12.60 -7.37
CA HIS A 44 4.78 -11.91 -8.43
C HIS A 44 5.09 -10.47 -7.99
N LEU A 45 6.37 -10.11 -8.11
CA LEU A 45 6.82 -8.74 -7.91
C LEU A 45 6.25 -7.82 -8.98
N ASP A 46 5.54 -6.77 -8.55
CA ASP A 46 5.02 -5.71 -9.41
C ASP A 46 5.38 -4.34 -8.83
N VAL A 47 6.43 -3.76 -9.38
CA VAL A 47 6.91 -2.40 -9.10
C VAL A 47 6.50 -1.40 -10.18
N SER A 48 5.58 -1.79 -11.06
CA SER A 48 5.15 -0.93 -12.16
C SER A 48 4.22 0.16 -11.65
N ARG A 49 4.39 1.37 -12.22
CA ARG A 49 3.51 2.53 -11.99
C ARG A 49 3.38 2.92 -10.51
N ASN A 50 4.46 2.83 -9.74
CA ASN A 50 4.50 3.37 -8.38
C ASN A 50 4.10 4.85 -8.39
N ILE A 51 3.25 5.25 -7.43
CA ILE A 51 2.78 6.64 -7.31
C ILE A 51 3.28 7.21 -5.99
N PRO A 52 4.27 8.11 -6.00
CA PRO A 52 4.64 8.87 -4.82
C PRO A 52 3.58 9.94 -4.51
N GLN A 53 3.10 9.95 -3.28
CA GLN A 53 2.31 11.03 -2.70
C GLN A 53 3.13 11.68 -1.60
N TYR A 54 3.19 13.02 -1.58
CA TYR A 54 4.04 13.74 -0.64
C TYR A 54 3.47 15.09 -0.24
N ILE A 55 3.85 15.54 0.95
CA ILE A 55 3.48 16.85 1.47
C ILE A 55 4.49 17.89 0.95
N LYS A 56 4.03 18.85 0.14
CA LYS A 56 4.84 19.94 -0.46
C LYS A 56 5.40 20.97 0.54
N LYS A 57 5.47 20.65 1.83
CA LYS A 57 6.00 21.55 2.86
C LYS A 57 7.47 21.26 3.09
N GLU A 58 8.29 22.30 3.03
CA GLU A 58 9.72 22.20 3.27
C GLU A 58 10.04 21.83 4.73
N VAL A 59 11.10 21.05 4.89
CA VAL A 59 11.71 20.69 6.17
C VAL A 59 12.79 21.69 6.57
N LYS A 60 13.03 21.85 7.87
CA LYS A 60 14.21 22.59 8.35
C LYS A 60 15.45 21.73 8.13
N ASN A 61 16.55 22.35 7.70
CA ASN A 61 17.84 21.69 7.40
C ASN A 61 17.69 20.43 6.52
N PRO A 62 17.39 20.59 5.21
CA PRO A 62 17.11 19.47 4.30
C PRO A 62 18.25 18.43 4.20
N ALA A 63 19.51 18.85 4.33
CA ALA A 63 20.64 17.94 4.26
C ALA A 63 20.64 16.94 5.42
N GLN A 64 20.46 17.44 6.66
CA GLN A 64 20.36 16.58 7.85
C GLN A 64 19.10 15.70 7.79
N PHE A 65 17.99 16.27 7.33
CA PHE A 65 16.74 15.53 7.18
C PHE A 65 16.90 14.32 6.25
N ARG A 66 17.52 14.51 5.08
CA ARG A 66 17.78 13.43 4.12
C ARG A 66 18.62 12.30 4.71
N LEU A 67 19.63 12.62 5.53
CA LEU A 67 20.44 11.61 6.21
C LEU A 67 19.58 10.76 7.15
N VAL A 68 18.78 11.42 8.00
CA VAL A 68 17.89 10.73 8.96
C VAL A 68 16.87 9.85 8.22
N VAL A 69 16.24 10.36 7.16
CA VAL A 69 15.29 9.59 6.36
C VAL A 69 15.97 8.39 5.70
N ASN A 70 17.12 8.58 5.03
CA ASN A 70 17.80 7.48 4.34
C ASN A 70 18.22 6.37 5.30
N GLU A 71 18.83 6.72 6.44
CA GLU A 71 19.21 5.74 7.47
C GLU A 71 17.99 4.99 8.01
N THR A 72 16.89 5.71 8.27
CA THR A 72 15.63 5.13 8.77
C THR A 72 15.04 4.16 7.75
N LEU A 73 14.98 4.55 6.48
CA LEU A 73 14.43 3.71 5.42
C LEU A 73 15.31 2.49 5.16
N ASP A 74 16.65 2.62 5.20
CA ASP A 74 17.56 1.50 5.01
C ASP A 74 17.38 0.43 6.09
N ASN A 75 17.31 0.85 7.36
CA ASN A 75 17.03 -0.05 8.45
C ASN A 75 15.66 -0.73 8.30
N LEU A 76 14.61 0.02 7.95
CA LEU A 76 13.27 -0.53 7.75
C LEU A 76 13.21 -1.54 6.61
N ILE A 77 13.90 -1.26 5.51
CA ILE A 77 13.95 -2.15 4.35
C ILE A 77 14.61 -3.46 4.72
N GLU A 78 15.73 -3.42 5.42
CA GLU A 78 16.43 -4.62 5.90
C GLU A 78 15.54 -5.43 6.84
N GLN A 79 14.92 -4.77 7.83
CA GLN A 79 14.06 -5.43 8.81
C GLN A 79 12.82 -6.05 8.15
N ALA A 80 12.09 -5.32 7.33
CA ALA A 80 10.90 -5.85 6.66
C ALA A 80 11.27 -7.00 5.71
N SER A 81 12.42 -6.95 5.02
CA SER A 81 12.76 -7.94 4.01
C SER A 81 13.32 -9.23 4.60
N PHE A 82 14.24 -9.13 5.56
CA PHE A 82 15.10 -10.25 5.95
C PHE A 82 14.93 -10.70 7.40
N ASN A 83 14.24 -9.93 8.25
CA ASN A 83 13.91 -10.39 9.59
C ASN A 83 12.66 -11.28 9.51
N ALA A 84 12.86 -12.59 9.62
CA ALA A 84 11.76 -13.56 9.58
C ALA A 84 10.68 -13.31 10.66
N SER A 85 11.06 -12.79 11.83
CA SER A 85 10.11 -12.48 12.91
C SER A 85 9.30 -11.20 12.64
N ALA A 86 9.71 -10.40 11.65
CA ALA A 86 9.04 -9.16 11.29
C ALA A 86 7.85 -9.38 10.34
N ASN A 87 7.71 -10.58 9.75
CA ASN A 87 6.61 -10.93 8.84
C ASN A 87 6.37 -9.87 7.76
N MET A 88 7.43 -9.49 7.03
CA MET A 88 7.35 -8.53 5.94
C MET A 88 6.86 -7.14 6.32
N TYR A 89 7.03 -6.76 7.60
CA TYR A 89 6.55 -5.50 8.16
C TYR A 89 7.55 -4.92 9.16
N ALA A 90 7.85 -3.64 9.06
CA ALA A 90 8.67 -2.92 10.04
C ALA A 90 8.18 -1.48 10.24
N THR A 91 8.37 -0.96 11.46
CA THR A 91 8.09 0.43 11.82
C THR A 91 9.25 1.02 12.60
N ARG A 92 9.47 2.32 12.46
CA ARG A 92 10.53 3.05 13.14
C ARG A 92 10.05 4.44 13.51
N GLU A 93 10.37 4.84 14.74
CA GLU A 93 10.19 6.20 15.23
C GLU A 93 11.59 6.81 15.47
N VAL A 94 11.81 8.02 14.98
CA VAL A 94 13.03 8.80 15.22
C VAL A 94 12.66 10.22 15.64
N THR A 95 12.97 10.56 16.89
CA THR A 95 12.73 11.91 17.43
C THR A 95 14.00 12.75 17.34
N THR A 96 13.87 13.96 16.83
CA THR A 96 14.89 15.01 16.79
C THR A 96 14.41 16.24 17.57
N ASP A 97 15.26 17.24 17.72
CA ASP A 97 14.89 18.51 18.37
C ASP A 97 13.76 19.28 17.64
N THR A 98 13.47 18.94 16.37
CA THR A 98 12.55 19.72 15.52
C THR A 98 11.34 18.95 15.00
N TYR A 99 11.39 17.62 15.02
CA TYR A 99 10.31 16.74 14.55
C TYR A 99 10.50 15.32 15.08
N THR A 100 9.41 14.56 15.09
CA THR A 100 9.42 13.10 15.21
C THR A 100 9.03 12.50 13.86
N LEU A 101 9.86 11.60 13.34
CA LEU A 101 9.62 10.86 12.11
C LEU A 101 9.04 9.49 12.44
N TYR A 102 7.85 9.22 11.94
CA TYR A 102 7.20 7.90 11.98
C TYR A 102 7.34 7.28 10.59
N ALA A 103 7.88 6.07 10.50
CA ALA A 103 8.11 5.41 9.23
C ALA A 103 7.70 3.93 9.28
N LEU A 104 7.23 3.43 8.14
CA LEU A 104 6.70 2.07 7.95
C LEU A 104 7.16 1.50 6.60
N ALA A 105 7.59 0.25 6.63
CA ALA A 105 7.83 -0.57 5.44
C ALA A 105 7.00 -1.86 5.54
N GLN A 106 6.28 -2.21 4.47
CA GLN A 106 5.49 -3.44 4.42
C GLN A 106 5.43 -4.03 3.01
N CYS A 107 5.80 -5.30 2.88
CA CYS A 107 5.65 -6.08 1.65
C CYS A 107 4.36 -6.89 1.64
N SER A 108 3.94 -7.36 0.46
CA SER A 108 2.90 -8.38 0.39
C SER A 108 3.47 -9.71 0.88
N ALA A 109 2.71 -10.42 1.73
CA ALA A 109 3.17 -11.59 2.47
C ALA A 109 3.52 -12.80 1.57
N ASP A 110 3.09 -12.77 0.31
CA ASP A 110 3.31 -13.77 -0.72
C ASP A 110 4.63 -13.60 -1.49
N LEU A 111 5.40 -12.54 -1.22
CA LEU A 111 6.68 -12.29 -1.88
C LEU A 111 7.85 -13.04 -1.23
N SER A 112 8.93 -13.24 -1.99
CA SER A 112 10.20 -13.65 -1.37
C SER A 112 10.85 -12.50 -0.59
N PRO A 113 11.75 -12.77 0.38
CA PRO A 113 12.56 -11.75 1.02
C PRO A 113 13.28 -10.82 0.04
N TYR A 114 13.79 -11.36 -1.07
CA TYR A 114 14.50 -10.60 -2.10
C TYR A 114 13.57 -9.74 -2.94
N ASP A 115 12.38 -10.23 -3.30
CA ASP A 115 11.38 -9.43 -4.01
C ASP A 115 10.83 -8.31 -3.12
N CYS A 116 10.65 -8.59 -1.82
CA CYS A 116 10.29 -7.59 -0.84
C CYS A 116 11.34 -6.47 -0.78
N ASN A 117 12.62 -6.84 -0.66
CA ASN A 117 13.73 -5.88 -0.67
C ASN A 117 13.73 -5.05 -1.95
N THR A 118 13.65 -5.71 -3.11
CA THR A 118 13.64 -5.05 -4.42
C THR A 118 12.50 -4.04 -4.51
N CYS A 119 11.29 -4.41 -4.09
CA CYS A 119 10.15 -3.52 -4.14
C CYS A 119 10.36 -2.26 -3.27
N LEU A 120 10.83 -2.44 -2.04
CA LEU A 120 11.05 -1.33 -1.13
C LEU A 120 12.21 -0.44 -1.58
N GLN A 121 13.26 -1.02 -2.19
CA GLN A 121 14.37 -0.26 -2.78
C GLN A 121 13.91 0.59 -3.97
N VAL A 122 13.05 0.06 -4.85
CA VAL A 122 12.45 0.86 -5.93
C VAL A 122 11.60 1.99 -5.35
N SER A 123 10.82 1.72 -4.29
CA SER A 123 10.03 2.74 -3.60
C SER A 123 10.92 3.84 -3.01
N ARG A 124 12.00 3.48 -2.32
CA ARG A 124 13.00 4.42 -1.81
C ARG A 124 13.62 5.25 -2.94
N ALA A 125 13.97 4.65 -4.07
CA ALA A 125 14.47 5.38 -5.23
C ALA A 125 13.45 6.37 -5.80
N ASN A 126 12.15 6.03 -5.78
CA ASN A 126 11.09 6.97 -6.15
C ASN A 126 11.00 8.16 -5.18
N ILE A 127 11.24 7.96 -3.88
CA ILE A 127 11.29 9.07 -2.91
C ILE A 127 12.47 9.98 -3.23
N SER A 128 13.66 9.39 -3.43
CA SER A 128 14.89 10.13 -3.74
C SER A 128 14.79 11.00 -5.00
N SER A 129 14.04 10.56 -6.01
CA SER A 129 13.90 11.30 -7.28
C SER A 129 12.85 12.42 -7.25
N CYS A 130 11.92 12.40 -6.29
CA CYS A 130 10.72 13.24 -6.34
C CYS A 130 10.57 14.19 -5.15
N CYS A 131 10.97 13.74 -3.97
CA CYS A 131 10.37 14.23 -2.73
C CYS A 131 11.24 13.95 -1.49
N ASP A 132 12.57 13.88 -1.67
CA ASP A 132 13.56 13.49 -0.66
C ASP A 132 13.68 14.42 0.56
N ALA A 133 13.06 15.61 0.50
CA ALA A 133 13.01 16.60 1.56
C ALA A 133 11.58 16.99 1.97
N SER A 134 10.60 16.13 1.68
CA SER A 134 9.21 16.34 2.08
C SER A 134 8.98 15.89 3.52
N ARG A 135 8.07 16.52 4.25
CA ARG A 135 7.73 16.12 5.64
C ARG A 135 7.05 14.75 5.74
N GLY A 136 6.39 14.35 4.66
CA GLY A 136 5.62 13.13 4.57
C GLY A 136 5.64 12.61 3.14
N VAL A 137 5.88 11.31 2.99
CA VAL A 137 5.88 10.63 1.69
C VAL A 137 5.32 9.23 1.84
N ARG A 138 4.41 8.86 0.95
CA ARG A 138 3.84 7.53 0.77
C ARG A 138 4.07 7.08 -0.67
N VAL A 139 4.67 5.91 -0.87
CA VAL A 139 4.77 5.30 -2.21
C VAL A 139 3.70 4.24 -2.37
N LEU A 140 2.73 4.52 -3.24
CA LEU A 140 1.70 3.55 -3.64
C LEU A 140 2.31 2.55 -4.62
N SER A 141 2.76 1.42 -4.11
CA SER A 141 3.20 0.27 -4.92
C SER A 141 2.17 -0.86 -4.86
N ARG A 142 2.23 -1.76 -5.84
CA ARG A 142 1.36 -2.93 -5.94
C ARG A 142 1.85 -4.12 -5.11
N SER A 143 3.14 -4.15 -4.78
CA SER A 143 3.79 -5.27 -4.08
C SER A 143 4.36 -4.87 -2.71
N CYS A 144 4.54 -3.58 -2.45
CA CYS A 144 5.05 -3.11 -1.17
C CYS A 144 4.52 -1.72 -0.86
N TYR A 145 4.95 -1.21 0.28
CA TYR A 145 4.47 0.03 0.80
C TYR A 145 5.54 0.66 1.68
N LEU A 146 5.90 1.89 1.37
CA LEU A 146 6.91 2.66 2.09
C LEU A 146 6.30 4.02 2.41
N TRP A 147 6.17 4.33 3.70
CA TRP A 147 5.47 5.53 4.18
C TRP A 147 6.24 6.13 5.34
N TYR A 148 6.47 7.44 5.32
CA TYR A 148 6.85 8.20 6.50
C TYR A 148 6.06 9.50 6.64
N GLU A 149 5.86 9.95 7.88
CA GLU A 149 5.17 11.19 8.25
C GLU A 149 5.73 11.77 9.56
N PHE A 150 5.32 13.00 9.89
CA PHE A 150 5.63 13.65 11.18
C PHE A 150 4.59 13.36 12.28
N TYR A 151 3.60 12.51 12.00
CA TYR A 151 2.59 12.08 12.95
C TYR A 151 2.45 10.56 12.90
N SER A 152 2.02 9.94 14.01
CA SER A 152 1.79 8.50 14.06
C SER A 152 0.56 8.12 13.22
N PHE A 153 0.73 7.14 12.32
CA PHE A 153 -0.32 6.63 11.43
C PHE A 153 -0.52 5.11 11.52
N TYR A 154 0.36 4.40 12.23
CA TYR A 154 0.30 2.94 12.38
C TYR A 154 -0.12 2.49 13.81
N GLU A 155 -0.25 3.42 14.75
CA GLU A 155 -0.71 3.18 16.13
C GLU A 155 -2.07 3.83 16.41
N GLY A 156 -2.99 3.16 17.13
CA GLY A 156 -4.33 3.70 17.47
C GLY A 156 -5.30 3.98 16.30
N GLU A 157 -6.58 4.22 16.57
CA GLU A 157 -7.54 4.65 15.54
C GLU A 157 -7.16 6.07 15.08
N THR A 158 -6.69 6.22 13.83
CA THR A 158 -6.42 7.53 13.25
C THR A 158 -7.76 8.20 12.94
N ASN A 159 -8.12 9.23 13.72
CA ASN A 159 -9.28 10.10 13.45
C ASN A 159 -9.01 11.16 12.37
N SER A 160 -7.93 11.03 11.62
CA SER A 160 -7.56 11.95 10.54
C SER A 160 -7.97 11.38 9.19
N ALA A 161 -9.27 11.32 8.93
CA ALA A 161 -9.82 10.97 7.62
C ALA A 161 -9.56 12.11 6.62
N GLU A 162 -8.32 12.25 6.14
CA GLU A 162 -8.10 12.89 4.85
C GLU A 162 -8.45 11.86 3.78
N LYS A 163 -9.66 11.98 3.23
CA LYS A 163 -10.18 11.13 2.14
C LYS A 163 -9.16 11.07 1.00
N GLY A 164 -8.40 9.98 0.94
CA GLY A 164 -7.52 9.68 -0.17
C GLY A 164 -8.32 9.66 -1.47
N LYS A 165 -7.87 10.41 -2.48
CA LYS A 165 -8.43 10.29 -3.82
C LYS A 165 -7.97 8.96 -4.43
N CYS A 166 -8.91 8.07 -4.67
CA CYS A 166 -8.68 6.83 -5.38
C CYS A 166 -8.41 7.09 -6.87
N PHE A 167 -7.36 6.49 -7.41
CA PHE A 167 -6.99 6.55 -8.83
C PHE A 167 -7.00 5.13 -9.43
N CYS A 168 -7.80 4.89 -10.49
CA CYS A 168 -7.65 3.67 -11.31
C CYS A 168 -6.41 3.84 -12.21
N MET A 169 -5.45 2.92 -12.12
CA MET A 169 -4.31 2.89 -13.04
C MET A 169 -4.17 1.51 -13.69
N LEU A 170 -4.92 1.29 -14.77
CA LEU A 170 -4.68 0.44 -15.95
C LEU A 170 -6.04 0.10 -16.61
N SER A 171 -6.45 0.81 -17.66
CA SER A 171 -7.58 0.36 -18.49
C SER A 171 -7.04 -0.47 -19.66
N ILE A 172 -7.25 -1.78 -19.60
CA ILE A 172 -7.36 -2.61 -20.81
C ILE A 172 -8.83 -2.96 -20.91
N SER A 173 -9.57 -2.15 -21.66
CA SER A 173 -11.00 -2.29 -21.85
C SER A 173 -11.37 -3.69 -22.34
N ALA A 174 -12.25 -4.37 -21.61
CA ALA A 174 -12.98 -5.53 -22.11
C ALA A 174 -14.41 -5.56 -21.53
N PRO A 175 -15.34 -6.33 -22.12
CA PRO A 175 -16.73 -6.24 -21.72
C PRO A 175 -17.01 -6.99 -20.42
N LYS A 176 -17.60 -6.27 -19.45
CA LYS A 176 -18.36 -6.75 -18.28
C LYS A 176 -17.60 -7.61 -17.25
N VAL A 177 -16.96 -6.91 -16.29
CA VAL A 177 -16.56 -7.43 -14.96
C VAL A 177 -17.52 -6.94 -13.86
N ALA A 178 -18.42 -6.00 -14.18
CA ALA A 178 -19.37 -5.40 -13.23
C ALA A 178 -20.32 -6.43 -12.56
N ASP A 179 -20.62 -7.54 -13.23
CA ASP A 179 -21.55 -8.55 -12.71
C ASP A 179 -20.93 -9.42 -11.59
N VAL A 180 -19.59 -9.58 -11.55
CA VAL A 180 -18.90 -10.36 -10.50
C VAL A 180 -18.92 -9.63 -9.16
N PHE A 181 -18.88 -8.30 -9.17
CA PHE A 181 -18.86 -7.48 -7.94
C PHE A 181 -20.23 -7.43 -7.24
N LEU A 182 -21.34 -7.55 -7.97
CA LEU A 182 -22.69 -7.64 -7.38
C LEU A 182 -22.93 -8.96 -6.62
N SER A 183 -22.14 -10.00 -6.90
CA SER A 183 -22.19 -11.29 -6.19
C SER A 183 -21.37 -11.33 -4.90
N LEU A 184 -20.47 -10.36 -4.68
CA LEU A 184 -19.58 -10.37 -3.51
C LEU A 184 -20.23 -9.62 -2.35
N ARG A 185 -20.80 -10.35 -1.40
CA ARG A 185 -20.96 -9.80 -0.05
C ARG A 185 -19.56 -9.63 0.53
N ILE A 186 -19.02 -8.41 0.48
CA ILE A 186 -17.71 -8.05 1.06
C ILE A 186 -17.62 -8.44 2.55
N GLU A 187 -18.76 -8.62 3.22
CA GLU A 187 -18.85 -9.17 4.59
C GLU A 187 -18.16 -10.53 4.78
N SER A 188 -17.95 -11.33 3.71
CA SER A 188 -17.24 -12.61 3.75
C SER A 188 -15.74 -12.52 3.43
N LEU A 189 -15.25 -11.37 2.95
CA LEU A 189 -13.81 -11.16 2.79
C LEU A 189 -13.24 -10.80 4.15
N GLN A 190 -12.45 -11.72 4.72
CA GLN A 190 -11.64 -11.39 5.88
C GLN A 190 -10.73 -10.21 5.48
N VAL A 191 -10.76 -9.12 6.25
CA VAL A 191 -9.94 -7.91 5.99
C VAL A 191 -8.52 -8.19 6.45
N ASN A 192 -7.90 -9.15 5.77
CA ASN A 192 -6.58 -9.70 6.03
C ASN A 192 -5.73 -9.50 4.77
N ASN A 193 -4.41 -9.66 4.90
CA ASN A 193 -3.47 -9.59 3.78
C ASN A 193 -3.55 -10.86 2.89
N ASP A 194 -4.76 -11.16 2.40
CA ASP A 194 -5.08 -12.43 1.77
C ASP A 194 -5.28 -12.27 0.26
N PHE A 195 -4.79 -13.27 -0.46
CA PHE A 195 -4.97 -13.44 -1.88
C PHE A 195 -6.04 -14.50 -2.14
N PHE A 196 -7.01 -14.19 -2.98
CA PHE A 196 -8.11 -15.10 -3.30
C PHE A 196 -8.49 -15.05 -4.78
N SER A 197 -9.17 -16.09 -5.24
CA SER A 197 -9.67 -16.15 -6.60
C SER A 197 -11.17 -16.41 -6.61
N LEU A 198 -11.87 -15.76 -7.52
CA LEU A 198 -13.29 -15.94 -7.76
C LEU A 198 -13.49 -16.53 -9.15
N SER A 199 -14.41 -17.47 -9.27
CA SER A 199 -14.75 -18.11 -10.53
C SER A 199 -16.23 -17.93 -10.86
N GLU A 200 -16.52 -17.49 -12.09
CA GLU A 200 -17.87 -17.45 -12.65
C GLU A 200 -17.84 -18.08 -14.05
N GLY A 201 -18.40 -19.29 -14.18
CA GLY A 201 -18.23 -20.11 -15.39
C GLY A 201 -16.75 -20.39 -15.69
N ASN A 202 -16.30 -20.08 -16.91
CA ASN A 202 -14.89 -20.22 -17.33
C ASN A 202 -14.02 -19.01 -16.97
N ARG A 203 -14.58 -17.97 -16.34
CA ARG A 203 -13.82 -16.78 -15.97
C ARG A 203 -13.27 -16.94 -14.56
N ARG A 204 -11.99 -16.58 -14.37
CA ARG A 204 -11.35 -16.49 -13.07
C ARG A 204 -10.82 -15.07 -12.86
N ILE A 205 -11.11 -14.50 -11.70
CA ILE A 205 -10.59 -13.20 -11.27
C ILE A 205 -9.77 -13.43 -10.01
N TRP A 206 -8.55 -12.90 -10.02
CA TRP A 206 -7.63 -12.91 -8.89
C TRP A 206 -7.77 -11.58 -8.14
N MET A 207 -7.84 -11.64 -6.83
CA MET A 207 -8.06 -10.48 -5.98
C MET A 207 -7.09 -10.51 -4.79
N PHE A 208 -6.67 -9.32 -4.38
CA PHE A 208 -5.80 -9.13 -3.24
C PHE A 208 -6.25 -7.89 -2.47
N MET A 209 -6.42 -8.06 -1.16
CA MET A 209 -6.65 -6.96 -0.25
C MET A 209 -5.48 -6.88 0.73
N LYS A 210 -4.90 -5.70 0.86
CA LYS A 210 -3.77 -5.43 1.76
C LYS A 210 -4.20 -4.40 2.79
N VAL A 211 -3.86 -4.63 4.05
CA VAL A 211 -4.07 -3.70 5.17
C VAL A 211 -2.72 -3.19 5.65
N PHE A 212 -2.58 -1.88 5.73
CA PHE A 212 -1.33 -1.20 6.06
C PHE A 212 -1.04 -1.11 7.58
N ARG A 213 -1.44 -2.12 8.36
CA ARG A 213 -1.34 -2.10 9.82
C ARG A 213 -1.00 -3.46 10.41
N LYS A 214 -0.23 -3.46 11.50
CA LYS A 214 -0.11 -4.61 12.40
C LYS A 214 -1.37 -4.70 13.25
N GLU A 215 -2.14 -5.78 13.10
CA GLU A 215 -3.15 -6.12 14.11
C GLU A 215 -2.40 -6.43 15.43
N LYS A 216 -2.77 -5.73 16.50
CA LYS A 216 -2.37 -6.12 17.86
C LYS A 216 -3.41 -7.09 18.40
#